data_AF-A0A2E2K758-F1
#
_entry.id   AF-A0A2E2K758-F1
#
_cell.length_a   1.000
_cell.length_b   1.000
_cell.length_c   1.000
_cell.angle_alpha   90.00
_cell.angle_beta   90.00
_cell.angle_gamma   90.00
#
_symmetry.space_group_name_H-M   'P 1'
#
loop_
_entity.id
_entity.type
_entity.pdbx_description
1 polymer ?
#
loop_
_entity_poly.entity_id
_entity_poly.type
_entity_poly.pdbx_seq_one_letter_code
_entity_poly.pdbx_strand_id
1 'polypeptide(L)'
;MSTLFGGNVHAGLAGVDLVSDSFDLGNGILLRKVYAHLFAPFMMAFKPAPIGGHHPGPWKSASGGFSFDVDAELLIPENIEKEFGSKIGVARTLVFLFRLGVNPAITLPVFSNHSFNTLTEVPDSDAQLFPYEVQKRHFPLGVVGGQVDDGAVQWVSERWSKTHGLIEDSPEFALAMQAIDSGQFVENHALTLVSLWGALEALFSPSTSELKFRVSALIASFLEEPGESRAQRQKAVASLYDKRSAAAHGKPKHKPEHLLETFNLLREIIFRIIDRGSVPKKEELEGMLFGGNK
;
A
#
# COMPACT_ATOMS: atom_id res chain seq x y z
N MET A 1 -0.47 15.42 -6.10
CA MET A 1 -1.26 16.03 -5.00
C MET A 1 -0.32 16.25 -3.81
N SER A 2 0.59 17.23 -3.88
CA SER A 2 1.66 17.39 -2.87
C SER A 2 1.18 18.09 -1.59
N THR A 3 0.20 18.99 -1.66
CA THR A 3 -0.27 19.73 -0.47
C THR A 3 -1.80 19.66 -0.38
N LEU A 4 -2.29 18.71 0.42
CA LEU A 4 -3.72 18.55 0.69
C LEU A 4 -4.21 19.63 1.67
N PHE A 5 -3.38 19.97 2.66
CA PHE A 5 -3.62 21.01 3.66
C PHE A 5 -2.37 21.87 3.87
N GLY A 6 -2.55 23.13 4.30
CA GLY A 6 -1.46 24.08 4.54
C GLY A 6 -0.62 23.83 5.80
N GLY A 7 -1.03 22.91 6.67
CA GLY A 7 -0.36 22.61 7.94
C GLY A 7 -0.07 21.12 8.12
N ASN A 8 -0.20 20.63 9.37
CA ASN A 8 -0.14 19.20 9.68
C ASN A 8 -1.23 18.43 8.91
N VAL A 9 -0.96 17.15 8.65
CA VAL A 9 -1.93 16.23 8.05
C VAL A 9 -2.23 15.13 9.05
N HIS A 10 -3.51 14.81 9.21
CA HIS A 10 -3.99 13.73 10.06
C HIS A 10 -4.59 12.64 9.18
N ALA A 11 -3.89 11.50 9.05
CA ALA A 11 -4.33 10.35 8.28
C ALA A 11 -5.11 9.39 9.18
N GLY A 12 -6.43 9.31 9.00
CA GLY A 12 -7.28 8.39 9.75
C GLY A 12 -7.16 6.98 9.20
N LEU A 13 -6.88 6.00 10.07
CA LEU A 13 -6.70 4.61 9.73
C LEU A 13 -7.82 3.74 10.30
N ALA A 14 -8.29 2.79 9.50
CA ALA A 14 -9.29 1.80 9.89
C ALA A 14 -8.67 0.40 9.96
N GLY A 15 -9.15 -0.43 10.89
CA GLY A 15 -8.68 -1.81 11.05
C GLY A 15 -7.30 -1.90 11.70
N VAL A 16 -6.95 -0.89 12.51
CA VAL A 16 -5.71 -0.84 13.29
C VAL A 16 -6.05 -1.14 14.75
N ASP A 17 -5.42 -2.16 15.32
CA ASP A 17 -5.52 -2.48 16.74
C ASP A 17 -4.20 -2.14 17.43
N LEU A 18 -4.14 -0.99 18.09
CA LEU A 18 -2.94 -0.51 18.79
C LEU A 18 -2.90 -1.07 20.23
N VAL A 19 -1.75 -1.61 20.66
CA VAL A 19 -1.61 -2.05 22.06
C VAL A 19 -1.46 -0.86 23.03
N SER A 20 -0.83 0.23 22.59
CA SER A 20 -0.60 1.46 23.36
C SER A 20 -1.36 2.65 22.78
N ASP A 21 -1.57 3.70 23.57
CA ASP A 21 -2.36 4.88 23.14
C ASP A 21 -1.65 5.73 22.10
N SER A 22 -0.31 5.75 22.10
CA SER A 22 0.47 6.47 21.11
C SER A 22 1.88 5.88 20.96
N PHE A 23 2.43 6.05 19.76
CA PHE A 23 3.76 5.67 19.36
C PHE A 23 4.42 6.81 18.58
N ASP A 24 5.71 7.01 18.82
CA ASP A 24 6.57 7.91 18.04
C ASP A 24 7.24 7.12 16.91
N LEU A 25 7.08 7.60 15.68
CA LEU A 25 7.67 7.01 14.48
C LEU A 25 8.90 7.78 13.99
N GLY A 26 9.34 8.78 14.76
CA GLY A 26 10.45 9.68 14.44
C GLY A 26 10.01 10.91 13.64
N ASN A 27 10.87 11.94 13.61
CA ASN A 27 10.62 13.18 12.87
C ASN A 27 9.30 13.90 13.24
N GLY A 28 8.82 13.70 14.47
CA GLY A 28 7.55 14.27 14.95
C GLY A 28 6.30 13.58 14.40
N ILE A 29 6.45 12.46 13.69
CA ILE A 29 5.32 11.64 13.24
C ILE A 29 4.83 10.81 14.44
N LEU A 30 3.52 10.89 14.70
CA LEU A 30 2.89 10.11 15.76
C LEU A 30 1.82 9.19 15.18
N LEU A 31 1.79 7.94 15.64
CA LEU A 31 0.64 7.06 15.52
C LEU A 31 -0.09 7.05 16.86
N ARG A 32 -1.41 7.25 16.87
CA ARG A 32 -2.17 7.24 18.12
C ARG A 32 -3.57 6.71 17.96
N LYS A 33 -4.11 6.17 19.05
CA LYS A 33 -5.51 5.74 19.13
C LYS A 33 -6.43 6.95 19.03
N VAL A 34 -7.49 6.78 18.24
CA VAL A 34 -8.60 7.71 18.15
C VAL A 34 -9.88 6.90 17.93
N TYR A 35 -11.02 7.55 18.00
CA TYR A 35 -12.24 6.96 17.47
C TYR A 35 -13.04 8.01 16.72
N ALA A 36 -13.35 7.72 15.45
CA ALA A 36 -14.35 8.45 14.69
C ALA A 36 -15.06 7.50 13.73
N HIS A 37 -16.39 7.56 13.69
CA HIS A 37 -17.15 6.86 12.66
C HIS A 37 -17.30 7.79 11.44
N LEU A 38 -16.53 7.52 10.39
CA LEU A 38 -16.64 8.21 9.11
C LEU A 38 -17.75 7.55 8.28
N PHE A 39 -18.73 8.33 7.83
CA PHE A 39 -19.76 7.83 6.92
C PHE A 39 -20.16 8.91 5.92
N ALA A 40 -20.41 8.49 4.69
CA ALA A 40 -20.84 9.36 3.61
C ALA A 40 -22.02 8.70 2.87
N PRO A 41 -23.27 8.97 3.30
CA PRO A 41 -24.44 8.45 2.60
C PRO A 41 -24.60 9.16 1.25
N PHE A 42 -25.38 8.57 0.34
CA PHE A 42 -25.74 9.26 -0.89
C PHE A 42 -26.74 10.38 -0.59
N MET A 43 -26.29 11.63 -0.72
CA MET A 43 -27.15 12.81 -0.62
C MET A 43 -27.68 13.19 -2.01
N MET A 44 -29.01 13.14 -2.17
CA MET A 44 -29.68 13.48 -3.43
C MET A 44 -30.40 14.83 -3.32
N ALA A 45 -30.11 15.74 -4.23
CA ALA A 45 -30.93 16.92 -4.48
C ALA A 45 -31.85 16.68 -5.68
N PHE A 46 -33.09 17.17 -5.60
CA PHE A 46 -34.09 16.98 -6.66
C PHE A 46 -34.32 18.23 -7.51
N LYS A 47 -33.44 19.23 -7.35
CA LYS A 47 -33.45 20.49 -8.09
C LYS A 47 -32.01 20.94 -8.39
N PRO A 48 -31.77 21.55 -9.57
CA PRO A 48 -30.46 22.06 -9.92
C PRO A 48 -30.09 23.27 -9.05
N ALA A 49 -28.79 23.45 -8.79
CA ALA A 49 -28.28 24.65 -8.15
C ALA A 49 -28.29 25.84 -9.13
N PRO A 50 -28.60 27.06 -8.67
CA PRO A 50 -28.26 28.28 -9.41
C PRO A 50 -26.75 28.36 -9.67
N ILE A 51 -26.33 29.12 -10.68
CA ILE A 51 -24.90 29.32 -10.98
C ILE A 51 -24.18 29.87 -9.74
N GLY A 52 -23.19 29.12 -9.24
CA GLY A 52 -22.40 29.48 -8.05
C GLY A 52 -23.11 29.29 -6.70
N GLY A 53 -24.33 28.74 -6.68
CA GLY A 53 -25.10 28.48 -5.46
C GLY A 53 -25.10 27.02 -5.02
N HIS A 54 -25.72 26.75 -3.88
CA HIS A 54 -25.97 25.40 -3.39
C HIS A 54 -27.26 24.82 -3.98
N HIS A 55 -27.37 23.49 -4.05
CA HIS A 55 -28.59 22.81 -4.49
C HIS A 55 -29.74 23.12 -3.54
N PRO A 56 -30.90 23.62 -4.01
CA PRO A 56 -32.02 23.89 -3.12
C PRO A 56 -32.69 22.57 -2.69
N GLY A 57 -33.37 22.61 -1.54
CA GLY A 57 -34.20 21.51 -1.08
C GLY A 57 -35.37 21.19 -2.01
N PRO A 58 -35.98 19.99 -1.90
CA PRO A 58 -35.69 18.97 -0.89
C PRO A 58 -34.40 18.19 -1.16
N TRP A 59 -33.78 17.71 -0.08
CA TRP A 59 -32.69 16.72 -0.13
C TRP A 59 -33.16 15.40 0.48
N LYS A 60 -32.57 14.29 0.04
CA LYS A 60 -32.80 12.97 0.61
C LYS A 60 -31.47 12.26 0.85
N SER A 61 -31.27 11.79 2.09
CA SER A 61 -30.25 10.79 2.38
C SER A 61 -30.77 9.42 1.92
N ALA A 62 -30.07 8.80 0.98
CA ALA A 62 -30.37 7.47 0.46
C ALA A 62 -29.41 6.43 1.05
N SER A 63 -29.87 5.17 1.10
CA SER A 63 -29.02 4.05 1.50
C SER A 63 -27.90 3.81 0.50
N GLY A 64 -26.76 3.31 0.99
CA GLY A 64 -25.52 3.16 0.23
C GLY A 64 -24.44 4.12 0.72
N GLY A 65 -23.44 4.38 -0.12
CA GLY A 65 -22.27 5.16 0.24
C GLY A 65 -21.16 4.29 0.86
N PHE A 66 -20.36 4.89 1.74
CA PHE A 66 -19.28 4.20 2.44
C PHE A 66 -19.26 4.58 3.93
N SER A 67 -18.70 3.69 4.75
CA SER A 67 -18.51 3.90 6.18
C SER A 67 -17.25 3.20 6.68
N PHE A 68 -16.54 3.83 7.60
CA PHE A 68 -15.33 3.32 8.22
C PHE A 68 -15.28 3.74 9.69
N ASP A 69 -14.87 2.83 10.57
CA ASP A 69 -14.40 3.19 11.90
C ASP A 69 -12.93 3.58 11.78
N VAL A 70 -12.60 4.79 12.21
CA VAL A 70 -11.23 5.30 12.30
C VAL A 70 -10.75 5.00 13.71
N ASP A 71 -9.89 3.99 13.84
CA ASP A 71 -9.40 3.45 15.12
C ASP A 71 -8.04 4.05 15.52
N ALA A 72 -7.31 4.60 14.54
CA ALA A 72 -6.02 5.24 14.75
C ALA A 72 -5.84 6.44 13.82
N GLU A 73 -4.96 7.36 14.20
CA GLU A 73 -4.51 8.44 13.31
C GLU A 73 -2.99 8.50 13.23
N LEU A 74 -2.49 8.80 12.03
CA LEU A 74 -1.12 9.23 11.77
C LEU A 74 -1.09 10.76 11.69
N LEU A 75 -0.41 11.39 12.65
CA LEU A 75 -0.03 12.79 12.56
C LEU A 75 1.24 12.91 11.71
N ILE A 76 1.15 13.58 10.58
CA ILE A 76 2.30 13.98 9.75
C ILE A 76 2.51 15.48 9.91
N PRO A 77 3.62 15.91 10.55
CA PRO A 77 3.83 17.32 10.83
C PRO A 77 4.18 18.10 9.56
N GLU A 78 3.87 19.40 9.52
CA GLU A 78 4.13 20.26 8.35
C GLU A 78 5.61 20.30 7.95
N ASN A 79 6.51 20.27 8.92
CA ASN A 79 7.95 20.38 8.71
C ASN A 79 8.57 19.17 7.97
N ILE A 80 7.88 18.02 7.88
CA ILE A 80 8.30 16.85 7.10
C ILE A 80 8.60 17.24 5.65
N GLU A 81 7.90 18.22 5.10
CA GLU A 81 8.02 18.56 3.67
C GLU A 81 9.38 19.12 3.28
N LYS A 82 10.11 19.66 4.26
CA LYS A 82 11.45 20.21 4.03
C LYS A 82 12.49 19.14 3.71
N GLU A 83 12.29 17.94 4.24
CA GLU A 83 13.25 16.84 4.13
C GLU A 83 12.73 15.71 3.24
N PHE A 84 11.45 15.37 3.34
CA PHE A 84 10.85 14.20 2.68
C PHE A 84 9.80 14.56 1.62
N GLY A 85 9.61 15.84 1.29
CA GLY A 85 8.67 16.23 0.25
C GLY A 85 7.20 16.02 0.66
N SER A 86 6.42 15.21 -0.06
CA SER A 86 4.95 15.17 0.14
C SER A 86 4.53 14.55 1.48
N LYS A 87 3.79 15.28 2.34
CA LYS A 87 3.15 14.71 3.57
C LYS A 87 2.26 13.51 3.26
N ILE A 88 1.55 13.56 2.13
CA ILE A 88 0.70 12.48 1.66
C ILE A 88 1.54 11.29 1.20
N GLY A 89 2.70 11.55 0.58
CA GLY A 89 3.68 10.52 0.23
C GLY A 89 4.20 9.79 1.46
N VAL A 90 4.56 10.53 2.51
CA VAL A 90 5.00 9.97 3.80
C VAL A 90 3.89 9.16 4.46
N ALA A 91 2.66 9.70 4.56
CA ALA A 91 1.52 8.97 5.12
C ALA A 91 1.27 7.65 4.38
N ARG A 92 1.29 7.67 3.04
CA ARG A 92 1.14 6.47 2.21
C ARG A 92 2.26 5.46 2.43
N THR A 93 3.50 5.93 2.59
CA THR A 93 4.65 5.07 2.87
C THR A 93 4.50 4.35 4.21
N LEU A 94 4.05 5.07 5.24
CA LEU A 94 3.79 4.50 6.57
C LEU A 94 2.67 3.46 6.52
N VAL A 95 1.54 3.79 5.91
CA VAL A 95 0.41 2.86 5.76
C VAL A 95 0.81 1.61 5.00
N PHE A 96 1.59 1.76 3.91
CA PHE A 96 2.16 0.65 3.17
C PHE A 96 3.03 -0.26 4.05
N LEU A 97 3.90 0.31 4.88
CA LEU A 97 4.72 -0.49 5.79
C LEU A 97 3.89 -1.22 6.85
N PHE A 98 2.87 -0.57 7.42
CA PHE A 98 1.94 -1.25 8.33
C PHE A 98 1.19 -2.38 7.63
N ARG A 99 0.78 -2.21 6.37
CA ARG A 99 0.16 -3.29 5.57
C ARG A 99 1.11 -4.44 5.30
N LEU A 100 2.34 -4.10 4.94
CA LEU A 100 3.36 -5.07 4.57
C LEU A 100 3.77 -5.91 5.79
N GLY A 101 4.08 -5.26 6.91
CA GLY A 101 4.66 -5.90 8.09
C GLY A 101 3.68 -6.31 9.18
N VAL A 102 2.50 -5.69 9.26
CA VAL A 102 1.57 -5.90 10.37
C VAL A 102 0.27 -6.50 9.89
N ASN A 103 -0.54 -5.75 9.14
CA ASN A 103 -1.86 -6.21 8.73
C ASN A 103 -2.26 -5.61 7.37
N PRO A 104 -2.36 -6.43 6.30
CA PRO A 104 -2.70 -5.95 4.96
C PRO A 104 -4.15 -5.42 4.85
N ALA A 105 -4.98 -5.62 5.89
CA ALA A 105 -6.34 -5.10 5.96
C ALA A 105 -6.43 -3.64 6.46
N ILE A 106 -5.33 -3.02 6.88
CA ILE A 106 -5.32 -1.60 7.30
C ILE A 106 -5.75 -0.71 6.13
N THR A 107 -6.65 0.23 6.35
CA THR A 107 -7.17 1.17 5.33
C THR A 107 -6.87 2.61 5.75
N LEU A 108 -6.57 3.49 4.78
CA LEU A 108 -6.49 4.94 4.94
C LEU A 108 -7.74 5.58 4.29
N PRO A 109 -8.91 5.53 4.96
CA PRO A 109 -10.14 6.04 4.36
C PRO A 109 -10.17 7.56 4.21
N VAL A 110 -9.45 8.32 5.04
CA VAL A 110 -9.59 9.77 5.10
C VAL A 110 -8.32 10.48 5.58
N PHE A 111 -8.09 11.67 5.01
CA PHE A 111 -7.18 12.67 5.56
C PHE A 111 -7.99 13.83 6.17
N SER A 112 -7.49 14.42 7.25
CA SER A 112 -8.02 15.63 7.88
C SER A 112 -6.93 16.68 8.11
N ASN A 113 -7.33 17.95 8.08
CA ASN A 113 -6.48 19.08 8.48
C ASN A 113 -6.39 19.25 10.01
N HIS A 114 -7.22 18.55 10.78
CA HIS A 114 -7.21 18.56 12.24
C HIS A 114 -7.21 17.13 12.79
N SER A 115 -6.83 16.98 14.05
CA SER A 115 -6.87 15.68 14.73
C SER A 115 -8.30 15.19 14.90
N PHE A 116 -8.49 13.88 14.71
CA PHE A 116 -9.78 13.23 14.99
C PHE A 116 -10.19 13.32 16.48
N ASN A 117 -9.24 13.47 17.41
CA ASN A 117 -9.54 13.67 18.83
C ASN A 117 -10.11 15.05 19.17
N THR A 118 -9.82 16.06 18.34
CA THR A 118 -10.24 17.45 18.60
C THR A 118 -11.18 17.97 17.52
N LEU A 119 -11.50 17.17 16.49
CA LEU A 119 -12.27 17.60 15.34
C LEU A 119 -13.68 18.09 15.73
N THR A 120 -14.25 17.56 16.81
CA THR A 120 -15.55 17.98 17.36
C THR A 120 -15.56 19.41 17.92
N GLU A 121 -14.38 19.97 18.20
CA GLU A 121 -14.20 21.34 18.72
C GLU A 121 -13.91 22.34 17.60
N VAL A 122 -13.62 21.86 16.39
CA VAL A 122 -13.32 22.68 15.23
C VAL A 122 -14.63 23.13 14.58
N PRO A 123 -14.80 24.42 14.23
CA PRO A 123 -15.97 24.87 13.48
C PRO A 123 -16.15 24.11 12.16
N ASP A 124 -17.39 23.79 11.79
CA ASP A 124 -17.71 23.06 10.55
C ASP A 124 -17.12 23.71 9.29
N SER A 125 -16.97 25.04 9.27
CA SER A 125 -16.35 25.77 8.15
C SER A 125 -14.86 25.50 7.96
N ASP A 126 -14.21 25.06 9.03
CA ASP A 126 -12.74 24.93 9.11
C ASP A 126 -12.31 23.47 9.09
N ALA A 127 -13.20 22.54 9.48
CA ALA A 127 -12.97 21.11 9.39
C ALA A 127 -13.00 20.62 7.93
N GLN A 128 -11.85 20.16 7.43
CA GLN A 128 -11.71 19.60 6.09
C GLN A 128 -11.37 18.12 6.16
N LEU A 129 -12.14 17.32 5.42
CA LEU A 129 -11.92 15.89 5.24
C LEU A 129 -11.73 15.58 3.76
N PHE A 130 -10.73 14.77 3.45
CA PHE A 130 -10.47 14.28 2.10
C PHE A 130 -10.53 12.75 2.08
N PRO A 131 -11.60 12.17 1.51
CA PRO A 131 -11.69 10.73 1.31
C PRO A 131 -10.57 10.21 0.41
N TYR A 132 -10.01 9.05 0.73
CA TYR A 132 -8.90 8.45 -0.03
C TYR A 132 -9.20 7.02 -0.48
N GLU A 133 -9.06 6.02 0.40
CA GLU A 133 -9.32 4.60 0.06
C GLU A 133 -10.71 4.15 0.50
N VAL A 134 -11.74 4.69 -0.15
CA VAL A 134 -13.13 4.36 0.16
C VAL A 134 -13.68 3.19 -0.66
N GLN A 135 -12.86 2.61 -1.54
CA GLN A 135 -13.24 1.48 -2.38
C GLN A 135 -13.36 0.18 -1.59
N LYS A 136 -14.27 -0.69 -2.03
CA LYS A 136 -14.42 -2.04 -1.47
C LYS A 136 -13.20 -2.90 -1.84
N ARG A 137 -12.73 -3.72 -0.88
CA ARG A 137 -11.79 -4.81 -1.17
C ARG A 137 -12.52 -5.97 -1.82
N HIS A 138 -12.02 -6.41 -2.97
CA HIS A 138 -12.51 -7.59 -3.69
C HIS A 138 -11.65 -8.84 -3.42
N PHE A 139 -10.41 -8.65 -2.96
CA PHE A 139 -9.54 -9.73 -2.49
C PHE A 139 -9.00 -9.37 -1.09
N PRO A 140 -9.82 -9.50 -0.03
CA PRO A 140 -9.42 -9.10 1.31
C PRO A 140 -8.32 -10.03 1.83
N LEU A 141 -7.12 -9.47 2.03
CA LEU A 141 -6.04 -10.12 2.73
C LEU A 141 -6.15 -9.82 4.23
N GLY A 142 -5.67 -10.74 5.05
CA GLY A 142 -5.60 -10.56 6.49
C GLY A 142 -4.54 -11.46 7.11
N VAL A 143 -4.20 -11.17 8.36
CA VAL A 143 -3.33 -12.00 9.19
C VAL A 143 -4.05 -12.35 10.48
N VAL A 144 -3.64 -13.44 11.11
CA VAL A 144 -4.12 -13.80 12.45
C VAL A 144 -3.33 -12.99 13.48
N GLY A 145 -4.01 -12.19 14.30
CA GLY A 145 -3.39 -11.46 15.41
C GLY A 145 -2.56 -10.23 15.02
N GLY A 146 -2.88 -9.57 13.89
CA GLY A 146 -2.16 -8.39 13.37
C GLY A 146 -2.35 -7.11 14.17
N GLN A 147 -2.00 -7.13 15.45
CA GLN A 147 -1.94 -5.97 16.33
C GLN A 147 -0.69 -5.14 16.04
N VAL A 148 -0.79 -3.83 16.21
CA VAL A 148 0.35 -2.90 16.16
C VAL A 148 0.92 -2.79 17.57
N ASP A 149 1.97 -3.56 17.82
CA ASP A 149 2.75 -3.58 19.06
C ASP A 149 4.06 -2.77 18.94
N ASP A 150 4.84 -2.71 20.02
CA ASP A 150 6.13 -2.01 20.05
C ASP A 150 7.10 -2.54 18.98
N GLY A 151 7.09 -3.84 18.69
CA GLY A 151 7.96 -4.46 17.70
C GLY A 151 7.58 -4.06 16.27
N ALA A 152 6.27 -4.06 15.97
CA ALA A 152 5.73 -3.58 14.71
C ALA A 152 6.06 -2.10 14.48
N VAL A 153 5.86 -1.26 15.50
CA VAL A 153 6.18 0.18 15.45
C VAL A 153 7.67 0.40 15.26
N GLN A 154 8.51 -0.32 16.01
CA GLN A 154 9.97 -0.24 15.85
C GLN A 154 10.36 -0.59 14.42
N TRP A 155 9.84 -1.68 13.86
CA TRP A 155 10.14 -2.10 12.49
C TRP A 155 9.77 -1.02 11.46
N VAL A 156 8.61 -0.38 11.60
CA VAL A 156 8.17 0.73 10.73
C VAL A 156 9.06 1.97 10.93
N SER A 157 9.32 2.37 12.18
CA SER A 157 10.10 3.56 12.53
C SER A 157 11.52 3.51 11.94
N GLU A 158 12.15 2.34 11.93
CA GLU A 158 13.51 2.12 11.42
C GLU A 158 13.59 2.16 9.88
N ARG A 159 12.46 1.95 9.18
CA ARG A 159 12.43 1.68 7.74
C ARG A 159 11.72 2.74 6.92
N TRP A 160 10.76 3.50 7.47
CA TRP A 160 9.91 4.37 6.66
C TRP A 160 10.67 5.42 5.85
N SER A 161 11.69 6.06 6.40
CA SER A 161 12.45 7.09 5.70
C SER A 161 13.22 6.51 4.51
N LYS A 162 13.84 5.34 4.70
CA LYS A 162 14.55 4.60 3.64
C LYS A 162 13.57 4.10 2.57
N THR A 163 12.45 3.52 2.98
CA THR A 163 11.39 3.07 2.07
C THR A 163 10.83 4.23 1.27
N HIS A 164 10.67 5.40 1.89
CA HIS A 164 10.23 6.60 1.21
C HIS A 164 11.22 7.02 0.12
N GLY A 165 12.52 7.05 0.44
CA GLY A 165 13.57 7.29 -0.55
C GLY A 165 13.56 6.27 -1.69
N LEU A 166 13.39 4.97 -1.39
CA LEU A 166 13.28 3.93 -2.43
C LEU A 166 12.10 4.16 -3.39
N ILE A 167 10.97 4.66 -2.89
CA ILE A 167 9.79 4.97 -3.71
C ILE A 167 10.06 6.17 -4.62
N GLU A 168 10.69 7.22 -4.10
CA GLU A 168 11.01 8.42 -4.88
C GLU A 168 12.12 8.16 -5.92
N ASP A 169 13.12 7.33 -5.57
CA ASP A 169 14.31 7.10 -6.38
C ASP A 169 14.15 5.99 -7.44
N SER A 170 13.25 5.01 -7.24
CA SER A 170 13.04 3.90 -8.17
C SER A 170 11.59 3.78 -8.64
N PRO A 171 11.32 4.10 -9.92
CA PRO A 171 10.01 3.88 -10.53
C PRO A 171 9.54 2.42 -10.46
N GLU A 172 10.45 1.46 -10.56
CA GLU A 172 10.15 0.03 -10.48
C GLU A 172 9.68 -0.37 -9.09
N PHE A 173 10.32 0.16 -8.04
CA PHE A 173 9.90 -0.06 -6.66
C PHE A 173 8.58 0.64 -6.34
N ALA A 174 8.39 1.88 -6.82
CA ALA A 174 7.11 2.58 -6.72
C ALA A 174 5.96 1.81 -7.39
N LEU A 175 6.22 1.22 -8.57
CA LEU A 175 5.26 0.36 -9.27
C LEU A 175 4.94 -0.90 -8.45
N ALA A 176 5.94 -1.54 -7.84
CA ALA A 176 5.76 -2.71 -6.97
C ALA A 176 4.90 -2.40 -5.74
N MET A 177 5.19 -1.27 -5.07
CA MET A 177 4.39 -0.77 -3.95
C MET A 177 2.95 -0.49 -4.39
N GLN A 178 2.74 0.16 -5.54
CA GLN A 178 1.40 0.43 -6.04
C GLN A 178 0.63 -0.85 -6.40
N ALA A 179 1.28 -1.81 -7.06
CA ALA A 179 0.66 -3.07 -7.49
C ALA A 179 0.19 -3.91 -6.29
N ILE A 180 1.01 -3.99 -5.23
CA ILE A 180 0.64 -4.75 -4.02
C ILE A 180 -0.45 -4.05 -3.22
N ASP A 181 -0.40 -2.73 -3.07
CA ASP A 181 -1.40 -1.96 -2.30
C ASP A 181 -2.77 -1.93 -3.01
N SER A 182 -2.78 -1.68 -4.32
CA SER A 182 -4.03 -1.56 -5.08
C SER A 182 -4.67 -2.91 -5.41
N GLY A 183 -3.89 -4.00 -5.39
CA GLY A 183 -4.35 -5.30 -5.88
C GLY A 183 -5.57 -5.87 -5.13
N GLN A 184 -5.74 -5.53 -3.86
CA GLN A 184 -6.89 -5.98 -3.05
C GLN A 184 -8.21 -5.30 -3.45
N PHE A 185 -8.16 -4.16 -4.15
CA PHE A 185 -9.32 -3.36 -4.56
C PHE A 185 -9.78 -3.65 -5.99
N VAL A 186 -9.01 -4.42 -6.76
CA VAL A 186 -9.36 -4.80 -8.13
C VAL A 186 -10.26 -6.03 -8.10
N GLU A 187 -11.47 -5.90 -8.65
CA GLU A 187 -12.44 -6.99 -8.70
C GLU A 187 -11.97 -8.18 -9.55
N ASN A 188 -11.26 -7.91 -10.65
CA ASN A 188 -10.85 -8.93 -11.59
C ASN A 188 -9.47 -9.51 -11.24
N HIS A 189 -9.44 -10.75 -10.75
CA HIS A 189 -8.20 -11.46 -10.40
C HIS A 189 -7.18 -11.55 -11.55
N ALA A 190 -7.62 -11.65 -12.80
CA ALA A 190 -6.71 -11.68 -13.95
C ALA A 190 -5.96 -10.35 -14.09
N LEU A 191 -6.66 -9.22 -13.92
CA LEU A 191 -6.04 -7.88 -13.96
C LEU A 191 -5.09 -7.69 -12.78
N THR A 192 -5.47 -8.16 -11.58
CA THR A 192 -4.57 -8.14 -10.41
C THR A 192 -3.30 -8.94 -10.67
N LEU A 193 -3.41 -10.17 -11.20
CA LEU A 193 -2.25 -10.98 -11.56
C LEU A 193 -1.35 -10.29 -12.59
N VAL A 194 -1.94 -9.70 -13.63
CA VAL A 194 -1.17 -8.97 -14.66
C VAL A 194 -0.45 -7.77 -14.06
N SER A 195 -1.07 -7.03 -13.15
CA SER A 195 -0.46 -5.89 -12.46
C SER A 195 0.69 -6.32 -11.54
N LEU A 196 0.48 -7.31 -10.68
CA LEU A 196 1.52 -7.83 -9.77
C LEU A 196 2.74 -8.35 -10.54
N TRP A 197 2.51 -9.12 -11.61
CA TRP A 197 3.59 -9.62 -12.45
C TRP A 197 4.24 -8.55 -13.31
N GLY A 198 3.51 -7.53 -13.74
CA GLY A 198 4.11 -6.36 -14.39
C GLY A 198 5.12 -5.68 -13.47
N ALA A 199 4.84 -5.62 -12.17
CA ALA A 199 5.78 -5.09 -11.19
C ALA A 199 6.97 -6.03 -10.92
N LEU A 200 6.74 -7.34 -10.82
CA LEU A 200 7.82 -8.33 -10.73
C LEU A 200 8.73 -8.29 -11.96
N GLU A 201 8.17 -8.14 -13.15
CA GLU A 201 8.91 -8.00 -14.40
C GLU A 201 9.71 -6.70 -14.41
N ALA A 202 9.15 -5.57 -13.95
CA ALA A 202 9.89 -4.31 -13.84
C ALA A 202 11.12 -4.43 -12.91
N LEU A 203 10.99 -5.17 -11.81
CA LEU A 203 12.10 -5.39 -10.86
C LEU A 203 13.16 -6.39 -11.35
N PHE A 204 12.77 -7.41 -12.12
CA PHE A 204 13.65 -8.57 -12.41
C PHE A 204 13.84 -8.87 -13.90
N SER A 205 13.34 -8.05 -14.81
CA SER A 205 13.48 -8.28 -16.26
C SER A 205 14.29 -7.20 -16.97
N PRO A 206 15.61 -7.40 -17.14
CA PRO A 206 16.42 -6.50 -17.94
C PRO A 206 16.23 -6.69 -19.46
N SER A 207 15.47 -7.69 -19.91
CA SER A 207 15.29 -8.03 -21.34
C SER A 207 14.00 -8.81 -21.62
N THR A 208 13.43 -8.65 -22.82
CA THR A 208 12.18 -9.30 -23.23
C THR A 208 12.34 -10.75 -23.73
N SER A 209 13.56 -11.24 -23.95
CA SER A 209 13.82 -12.62 -24.37
C SER A 209 13.77 -13.59 -23.19
N GLU A 210 13.20 -14.78 -23.41
CA GLU A 210 13.10 -15.86 -22.40
C GLU A 210 12.53 -15.40 -21.04
N LEU A 211 11.56 -14.49 -21.08
CA LEU A 211 11.06 -13.74 -19.93
C LEU A 211 10.70 -14.64 -18.73
N LYS A 212 9.97 -15.74 -18.97
CA LYS A 212 9.62 -16.72 -17.94
C LYS A 212 10.85 -17.27 -17.23
N PHE A 213 11.85 -17.74 -17.99
CA PHE A 213 13.04 -18.34 -17.42
C PHE A 213 13.86 -17.31 -16.65
N ARG A 214 14.09 -16.12 -17.25
CA ARG A 214 14.87 -15.05 -16.63
C ARG A 214 14.25 -14.55 -15.33
N VAL A 215 12.97 -14.14 -15.37
CA VAL A 215 12.28 -13.60 -14.19
C VAL A 215 12.25 -14.63 -13.07
N SER A 216 11.91 -15.89 -13.37
CA SER A 216 11.89 -16.93 -12.35
C SER A 216 13.27 -17.25 -11.76
N ALA A 217 14.32 -17.27 -12.59
CA ALA A 217 15.69 -17.53 -12.14
C ALA A 217 16.27 -16.36 -11.33
N LEU A 218 16.02 -15.12 -11.73
CA LEU A 218 16.51 -13.93 -11.05
C LEU A 218 15.79 -13.72 -9.71
N ILE A 219 14.46 -13.91 -9.66
CA ILE A 219 13.71 -13.91 -8.39
C ILE A 219 14.24 -15.00 -7.45
N ALA A 220 14.42 -16.23 -7.94
CA ALA A 220 14.92 -17.32 -7.10
C ALA A 220 16.35 -17.05 -6.59
N SER A 221 17.22 -16.51 -7.43
CA SER A 221 18.60 -16.17 -7.04
C SER A 221 18.64 -14.97 -6.09
N PHE A 222 17.70 -14.05 -6.22
CA PHE A 222 17.52 -12.95 -5.29
C PHE A 222 17.01 -13.42 -3.94
N LEU A 223 16.14 -14.43 -3.86
CA LEU A 223 15.55 -14.90 -2.61
C LEU A 223 16.35 -16.02 -1.91
N GLU A 224 17.08 -16.84 -2.65
CA GLU A 224 17.71 -18.06 -2.13
C GLU A 224 19.20 -18.11 -2.46
N GLU A 225 20.02 -18.62 -1.54
CA GLU A 225 21.43 -18.95 -1.83
C GLU A 225 21.54 -20.11 -2.84
N PRO A 226 22.71 -20.31 -3.49
CA PRO A 226 22.87 -21.42 -4.44
C PRO A 226 22.62 -22.77 -3.77
N GLY A 227 21.73 -23.58 -4.36
CA GLY A 227 21.40 -24.90 -3.83
C GLY A 227 20.06 -25.44 -4.33
N GLU A 228 19.62 -26.53 -3.73
CA GLU A 228 18.35 -27.20 -4.09
C GLU A 228 17.14 -26.30 -3.83
N SER A 229 17.14 -25.52 -2.74
CA SER A 229 16.04 -24.59 -2.42
C SER A 229 15.83 -23.55 -3.53
N ARG A 230 16.91 -22.97 -4.07
CA ARG A 230 16.87 -22.05 -5.22
C ARG A 230 16.27 -22.71 -6.46
N ALA A 231 16.64 -23.96 -6.76
CA ALA A 231 16.09 -24.68 -7.90
C ALA A 231 14.60 -24.98 -7.74
N GLN A 232 14.16 -25.33 -6.52
CA GLN A 232 12.75 -25.53 -6.20
C GLN A 232 11.97 -24.21 -6.27
N ARG A 233 12.53 -23.12 -5.74
CA ARG A 233 11.96 -21.77 -5.82
C ARG A 233 11.78 -21.31 -7.26
N GLN A 234 12.78 -21.49 -8.12
CA GLN A 234 12.69 -21.14 -9.54
C GLN A 234 11.53 -21.87 -10.22
N LYS A 235 11.37 -23.18 -9.97
CA LYS A 235 10.25 -23.97 -10.52
C LYS A 235 8.89 -23.46 -10.04
N ALA A 236 8.77 -23.12 -8.75
CA ALA A 236 7.55 -22.56 -8.18
C ALA A 236 7.18 -21.21 -8.82
N VAL A 237 8.15 -20.29 -8.93
CA VAL A 237 7.96 -18.98 -9.56
C VAL A 237 7.61 -19.12 -11.05
N ALA A 238 8.26 -20.04 -11.77
CA ALA A 238 7.95 -20.33 -13.16
C ALA A 238 6.52 -20.88 -13.35
N SER A 239 6.03 -21.69 -12.41
CA SER A 239 4.64 -22.19 -12.41
C SER A 239 3.63 -21.05 -12.21
N LEU A 240 3.90 -20.12 -11.29
CA LEU A 240 3.07 -18.93 -11.08
C LEU A 240 3.06 -18.02 -12.32
N TYR A 241 4.21 -17.85 -12.99
CA TYR A 241 4.29 -17.09 -14.24
C TYR A 241 3.37 -17.65 -15.33
N ASP A 242 3.26 -18.98 -15.45
CA ASP A 242 2.34 -19.62 -16.39
C ASP A 242 0.88 -19.26 -16.09
N LYS A 243 0.51 -19.11 -14.80
CA LYS A 243 -0.85 -18.70 -14.40
C LYS A 243 -1.15 -17.27 -14.85
N ARG A 244 -0.18 -16.37 -14.72
CA ARG A 244 -0.31 -15.00 -15.24
C ARG A 244 -0.38 -14.97 -16.75
N SER A 245 0.47 -15.72 -17.46
CA SER A 245 0.43 -15.78 -18.92
C SER A 245 -0.97 -16.22 -19.41
N ALA A 246 -1.54 -17.26 -18.80
CA ALA A 246 -2.90 -17.70 -19.08
C ALA A 246 -3.96 -16.62 -18.79
N ALA A 247 -3.79 -15.84 -17.71
CA ALA A 247 -4.68 -14.73 -17.35
C ALA A 247 -4.63 -13.59 -18.38
N ALA A 248 -3.44 -13.20 -18.85
CA ALA A 248 -3.24 -12.15 -19.85
C ALA A 248 -3.87 -12.50 -21.22
N HIS A 249 -3.86 -13.78 -21.59
CA HIS A 249 -4.41 -14.25 -22.86
C HIS A 249 -5.89 -14.68 -22.81
N GLY A 250 -6.62 -14.32 -21.76
CA GLY A 250 -8.07 -14.55 -21.66
C GLY A 250 -8.47 -16.03 -21.49
N LYS A 251 -7.54 -16.90 -21.07
CA LYS A 251 -7.80 -18.32 -20.75
C LYS A 251 -7.48 -18.59 -19.28
N PRO A 252 -8.15 -17.93 -18.32
CA PRO A 252 -7.76 -17.96 -16.92
C PRO A 252 -7.85 -19.40 -16.38
N LYS A 253 -6.68 -20.01 -16.16
CA LYS A 253 -6.52 -21.26 -15.40
C LYS A 253 -6.07 -21.00 -13.96
N HIS A 254 -6.12 -19.76 -13.53
CA HIS A 254 -5.73 -19.38 -12.18
C HIS A 254 -6.89 -19.60 -11.20
N LYS A 255 -6.55 -19.74 -9.93
CA LYS A 255 -7.46 -19.86 -8.81
C LYS A 255 -7.07 -18.80 -7.77
N PRO A 256 -7.93 -18.47 -6.80
CA PRO A 256 -7.61 -17.51 -5.74
C PRO A 256 -6.28 -17.78 -5.05
N GLU A 257 -5.89 -19.05 -4.88
CA GLU A 257 -4.64 -19.44 -4.23
C GLU A 257 -3.41 -18.97 -5.02
N HIS A 258 -3.43 -19.05 -6.36
CA HIS A 258 -2.31 -18.56 -7.16
C HIS A 258 -2.16 -17.03 -7.08
N LEU A 259 -3.26 -16.31 -6.88
CA LEU A 259 -3.23 -14.87 -6.65
C LEU A 259 -2.62 -14.56 -5.28
N LEU A 260 -3.04 -15.28 -4.23
CA LEU A 260 -2.45 -15.18 -2.89
C LEU A 260 -0.94 -15.52 -2.90
N GLU A 261 -0.54 -16.59 -3.58
CA GLU A 261 0.87 -16.97 -3.75
C GLU A 261 1.67 -15.87 -4.47
N THR A 262 1.07 -15.19 -5.46
CA THR A 262 1.71 -14.05 -6.14
C THR A 262 1.84 -12.83 -5.24
N PHE A 263 0.81 -12.52 -4.43
CA PHE A 263 0.89 -11.48 -3.39
C PHE A 263 2.02 -11.76 -2.40
N ASN A 264 2.10 -13.00 -1.90
CA ASN A 264 3.14 -13.42 -0.96
C ASN A 264 4.54 -13.33 -1.58
N LEU A 265 4.70 -13.72 -2.85
CA LEU A 265 5.97 -13.59 -3.56
C LEU A 265 6.41 -12.13 -3.67
N LEU A 266 5.52 -11.23 -4.11
CA LEU A 266 5.85 -9.81 -4.21
C LEU A 266 6.13 -9.20 -2.83
N ARG A 267 5.37 -9.60 -1.80
CA ARG A 267 5.63 -9.20 -0.41
C ARG A 267 7.02 -9.60 0.06
N GLU A 268 7.42 -10.86 -0.16
CA GLU A 268 8.75 -11.39 0.22
C GLU A 268 9.88 -10.59 -0.45
N ILE A 269 9.72 -10.28 -1.73
CA ILE A 269 10.66 -9.46 -2.52
C ILE A 269 10.77 -8.04 -1.97
N ILE A 270 9.63 -7.37 -1.76
CA ILE A 270 9.58 -6.00 -1.26
C ILE A 270 10.25 -5.93 0.12
N PHE A 271 9.95 -6.87 1.01
CA PHE A 271 10.61 -6.97 2.32
C PHE A 271 12.13 -7.00 2.18
N ARG A 272 12.65 -7.88 1.31
CA ARG A 272 14.08 -8.03 1.10
C ARG A 272 14.71 -6.77 0.49
N ILE A 273 14.01 -6.06 -0.39
CA ILE A 273 14.48 -4.78 -0.94
C ILE A 273 14.58 -3.72 0.16
N ILE A 274 13.55 -3.61 1.02
CA ILE A 274 13.54 -2.67 2.15
C ILE A 274 14.66 -2.97 3.14
N ASP A 275 14.83 -4.25 3.52
CA ASP A 275 15.89 -4.64 4.46
C ASP A 275 17.31 -4.43 3.89
N ARG A 276 17.49 -4.56 2.57
CA ARG A 276 18.74 -4.19 1.89
C ARG A 276 18.93 -2.68 1.74
N GLY A 277 17.85 -1.91 1.72
CA GLY A 277 17.85 -0.47 1.44
C GLY A 277 18.17 -0.12 -0.02
N SER A 278 18.05 -1.08 -0.96
CA SER A 278 18.32 -0.86 -2.37
C SER A 278 17.58 -1.83 -3.29
N VAL A 279 17.12 -1.32 -4.44
CA VAL A 279 16.58 -2.12 -5.54
C VAL A 279 17.76 -2.82 -6.24
N PRO A 280 17.69 -4.14 -6.47
CA PRO A 280 18.80 -4.87 -7.09
C PRO A 280 19.03 -4.39 -8.53
N LYS A 281 20.28 -4.04 -8.83
CA LYS A 281 20.68 -3.66 -10.19
C LYS A 281 20.84 -4.89 -11.08
N LYS A 282 20.81 -4.67 -12.39
CA LYS A 282 20.99 -5.74 -13.38
C LYS A 282 22.27 -6.54 -13.14
N GLU A 283 23.39 -5.86 -12.94
CA GLU A 283 24.71 -6.49 -12.75
C GLU A 283 24.74 -7.31 -11.45
N GLU A 284 24.07 -6.84 -10.39
CA GLU A 284 23.93 -7.58 -9.13
C GLU A 284 23.13 -8.86 -9.32
N LEU A 285 21.99 -8.78 -10.03
CA LEU A 285 21.14 -9.94 -10.30
C LEU A 285 21.87 -10.99 -11.15
N GLU A 286 22.60 -10.56 -12.18
CA GLU A 286 23.43 -11.45 -13.00
C GLU A 286 24.57 -12.07 -12.15
N GLY A 287 25.20 -11.30 -11.27
CA GLY A 287 26.16 -11.80 -10.28
C GLY A 287 25.57 -12.89 -9.39
N MET A 288 24.39 -12.64 -8.80
CA MET A 288 23.70 -13.63 -7.94
C MET A 288 23.33 -14.92 -8.69
N LEU A 289 22.99 -14.80 -9.98
CA LEU A 289 22.62 -15.93 -10.83
C LEU A 289 23.84 -16.80 -11.17
N PHE A 290 24.96 -16.18 -11.56
CA PHE A 290 26.17 -16.89 -12.04
C PHE A 290 27.23 -17.13 -10.96
N GLY A 291 26.97 -16.73 -9.71
CA GLY A 291 27.88 -16.92 -8.59
C GLY A 291 29.02 -15.89 -8.53
N GLY A 292 28.82 -14.71 -9.11
CA GLY A 292 29.69 -13.55 -8.87
C GLY A 292 29.59 -13.11 -7.41
N ASN A 293 30.73 -12.76 -6.80
CA ASN A 293 30.79 -12.38 -5.38
C ASN A 293 29.81 -11.24 -5.06
N LYS A 294 29.17 -11.36 -3.88
CA LYS A 294 28.29 -10.34 -3.28
C LYS A 294 29.03 -9.05 -2.97
#